data_AF-M5JXD9-F1
#
_entry.id   AF-M5JXD9-F1
#
_cell.length_a   1.000
_cell.length_b   1.000
_cell.length_c   1.000
_cell.angle_alpha   90.00
_cell.angle_beta   90.00
_cell.angle_gamma   90.00
#
_symmetry.space_group_name_H-M   'P 1'
#
loop_
_entity.id
_entity.type
_entity.pdbx_description
1 polymer ?
#
loop_
_entity_poly.entity_id
_entity_poly.type
_entity_poly.pdbx_seq_one_letter_code
_entity_poly.pdbx_strand_id
1 'polypeptide(L)'
;MPVWFVDLAHNCAPSVATETLAGIVSLESRFEPFNIRINSGPPLKQQPASKAEAIEVAAALVAGHQDIQLGLAGLGLDDLSRLNLTIAEAFDPCLNLKATATLLDSTYRRAVQAGADETEAGKIMLQSFYGGGDISAGSSAEYDSQVQREIERLKSTSATLSVGSSQDGQREEWAAATSNAVAENLGRKATSDATAPSWDVFKSRRQSSVLVFQNQRGEE
;
A
#
# COMPACT_ATOMS: atom_id res chain seq x y z
N MET A 1 -5.93 -12.51 -25.25
CA MET A 1 -7.33 -12.11 -25.03
C MET A 1 -7.38 -11.34 -23.74
N PRO A 2 -8.10 -10.20 -23.66
CA PRO A 2 -8.25 -9.49 -22.41
C PRO A 2 -8.92 -10.41 -21.37
N VAL A 3 -8.43 -10.38 -20.14
CA VAL A 3 -9.13 -11.00 -19.00
C VAL A 3 -10.08 -9.94 -18.47
N TRP A 4 -11.38 -10.13 -18.67
CA TRP A 4 -12.40 -9.23 -18.14
C TRP A 4 -12.44 -9.33 -16.62
N PHE A 5 -12.43 -8.19 -15.95
CA PHE A 5 -12.41 -8.13 -14.50
C PHE A 5 -13.66 -8.76 -13.89
N VAL A 6 -14.83 -8.55 -14.50
CA VAL A 6 -16.11 -9.11 -14.02
C VAL A 6 -16.07 -10.63 -13.98
N ASP A 7 -15.60 -11.27 -15.06
CA ASP A 7 -15.48 -12.72 -15.12
C ASP A 7 -14.45 -13.24 -14.12
N LEU A 8 -13.34 -12.54 -13.96
CA LEU A 8 -12.30 -12.89 -12.99
C LEU A 8 -12.84 -12.80 -11.55
N ALA A 9 -13.49 -11.70 -11.19
CA ALA A 9 -14.06 -11.47 -9.87
C ALA A 9 -15.13 -12.51 -9.54
N HIS A 10 -16.04 -12.79 -10.47
CA HIS A 10 -17.10 -13.79 -10.27
C HIS A 10 -16.51 -15.20 -10.06
N ASN A 11 -15.47 -15.57 -10.79
CA ASN A 11 -14.90 -16.91 -10.70
C ASN A 11 -13.96 -17.09 -9.49
N CYS A 12 -13.22 -16.04 -9.11
CA CYS A 12 -12.17 -16.14 -8.09
C CYS A 12 -12.62 -15.68 -6.70
N ALA A 13 -13.63 -14.82 -6.62
CA ALA A 13 -14.04 -14.13 -5.40
C ALA A 13 -15.58 -13.95 -5.29
N PRO A 14 -16.40 -15.01 -5.46
CA PRO A 14 -17.86 -14.89 -5.51
C PRO A 14 -18.53 -14.50 -4.18
N SER A 15 -17.79 -14.50 -3.06
CA SER A 15 -18.32 -14.14 -1.74
C SER A 15 -18.39 -12.63 -1.49
N VAL A 16 -17.83 -11.81 -2.39
CA VAL A 16 -17.84 -10.34 -2.32
C VAL A 16 -18.43 -9.79 -3.62
N ALA A 17 -19.23 -8.73 -3.53
CA ALA A 17 -19.80 -8.09 -4.71
C ALA A 17 -18.70 -7.63 -5.68
N THR A 18 -18.90 -7.90 -6.98
CA THR A 18 -17.95 -7.55 -8.04
C THR A 18 -17.66 -6.05 -8.07
N GLU A 19 -18.66 -5.22 -7.81
CA GLU A 19 -18.55 -3.76 -7.73
C GLU A 19 -17.61 -3.35 -6.61
N THR A 20 -17.74 -3.95 -5.42
CA THR A 20 -16.85 -3.69 -4.29
C THR A 20 -15.41 -4.06 -4.61
N LEU A 21 -15.19 -5.23 -5.22
CA LEU A 21 -13.86 -5.64 -5.67
C LEU A 21 -13.31 -4.70 -6.75
N ALA A 22 -14.13 -4.23 -7.68
CA ALA A 22 -13.73 -3.28 -8.71
C ALA A 22 -13.29 -1.95 -8.10
N GLY A 23 -14.05 -1.44 -7.12
CA GLY A 23 -13.72 -0.21 -6.38
C GLY A 23 -12.38 -0.32 -5.65
N ILE A 24 -12.16 -1.44 -4.95
CA ILE A 24 -10.87 -1.73 -4.29
C ILE A 24 -9.75 -1.80 -5.34
N VAL A 25 -9.85 -2.69 -6.33
CA VAL A 25 -8.78 -2.91 -7.33
C VAL A 25 -8.45 -1.64 -8.11
N SER A 26 -9.43 -0.78 -8.36
CA SER A 26 -9.23 0.51 -9.00
C SER A 26 -8.36 1.46 -8.14
N LEU A 27 -8.65 1.56 -6.84
CA LEU A 27 -7.83 2.33 -5.89
C LEU A 27 -6.43 1.73 -5.73
N GLU A 28 -6.37 0.40 -5.62
CA GLU A 28 -5.17 -0.30 -5.21
C GLU A 28 -4.14 -0.44 -6.32
N SER A 29 -4.58 -0.72 -7.55
CA SER A 29 -3.70 -1.06 -8.67
C SER A 29 -4.13 -0.50 -10.01
N ARG A 30 -5.32 0.11 -10.12
CA ARG A 30 -5.92 0.48 -11.41
C ARG A 30 -6.01 -0.70 -12.38
N PHE A 31 -6.32 -1.88 -11.85
CA PHE A 31 -6.40 -3.14 -12.60
C PHE A 31 -5.04 -3.62 -13.17
N GLU A 32 -3.91 -3.09 -12.68
CA GLU A 32 -2.57 -3.57 -13.04
C GLU A 32 -2.12 -4.71 -12.12
N PRO A 33 -1.99 -5.95 -12.60
CA PRO A 33 -1.80 -7.13 -11.76
C PRO A 33 -0.44 -7.22 -11.08
N PHE A 34 0.53 -6.44 -11.56
CA PHE A 34 1.91 -6.41 -11.06
C PHE A 34 2.24 -5.15 -10.27
N ASN A 35 1.20 -4.39 -9.88
CA ASN A 35 1.38 -3.18 -9.10
C ASN A 35 2.05 -3.51 -7.75
N ILE A 36 3.09 -2.74 -7.43
CA ILE A 36 3.76 -2.76 -6.13
C ILE A 36 3.69 -1.36 -5.56
N ARG A 37 3.10 -1.24 -4.38
CA ARG A 37 3.08 0.01 -3.61
C ARG A 37 4.03 -0.09 -2.44
N ILE A 38 4.76 0.99 -2.19
CA ILE A 38 5.58 1.16 -0.99
C ILE A 38 4.78 2.08 -0.07
N ASN A 39 4.49 1.61 1.14
CA ASN A 39 3.65 2.30 2.11
C ASN A 39 4.38 3.48 2.77
N SER A 40 5.69 3.32 2.95
CA SER A 40 6.56 4.31 3.59
C SER A 40 7.69 4.71 2.65
N GLY A 41 7.51 5.80 1.91
CA GLY A 41 8.56 6.36 1.07
C GLY A 41 8.09 6.73 -0.34
N PRO A 42 9.02 7.12 -1.22
CA PRO A 42 8.68 7.48 -2.59
C PRO A 42 8.18 6.23 -3.35
N PRO A 43 7.19 6.40 -4.26
CA PRO A 43 6.73 5.31 -5.10
C PRO A 43 7.85 4.82 -6.03
N LEU A 44 7.69 3.60 -6.54
CA LEU A 44 8.57 3.08 -7.59
C LEU A 44 8.56 4.01 -8.80
N LYS A 45 9.75 4.28 -9.35
CA LYS A 45 9.90 5.10 -10.57
C LYS A 45 9.20 4.46 -11.77
N GLN A 46 9.18 3.14 -11.81
CA GLN A 46 8.55 2.34 -12.85
C GLN A 46 7.93 1.10 -12.21
N GLN A 47 6.68 0.82 -12.56
CA GLN A 47 6.00 -0.40 -12.14
C GLN A 47 6.49 -1.59 -12.98
N PRO A 48 6.59 -2.80 -12.41
CA PRO A 48 6.97 -3.99 -13.14
C PRO A 48 6.04 -4.29 -14.33
N ALA A 49 6.60 -4.69 -15.47
CA ALA A 49 5.84 -5.05 -16.67
C ALA A 49 5.55 -6.55 -16.76
N SER A 50 6.17 -7.37 -15.91
CA SER A 50 5.99 -8.82 -15.90
C SER A 50 5.96 -9.38 -14.49
N LYS A 51 5.36 -10.56 -14.33
CA LYS A 51 5.34 -11.29 -13.06
C LYS A 51 6.74 -11.58 -12.51
N ALA A 52 7.69 -11.93 -13.39
CA ALA A 52 9.06 -12.23 -12.98
C ALA A 52 9.75 -10.97 -12.41
N GLU A 53 9.65 -9.85 -13.12
CA GLU A 53 10.16 -8.55 -12.67
C GLU A 53 9.50 -8.12 -11.35
N ALA A 54 8.18 -8.33 -11.22
CA ALA A 54 7.44 -7.99 -10.00
C ALA A 54 7.93 -8.79 -8.79
N ILE A 55 8.22 -10.09 -8.97
CA ILE A 55 8.78 -10.95 -7.93
C ILE A 55 10.18 -10.46 -7.54
N GLU A 56 11.04 -10.13 -8.50
CA GLU A 56 12.40 -9.64 -8.23
C GLU A 56 12.38 -8.31 -7.46
N VAL A 57 11.56 -7.35 -7.92
CA VAL A 57 11.41 -6.04 -7.27
C VAL A 57 10.84 -6.20 -5.86
N ALA A 58 9.77 -6.98 -5.70
CA ALA A 58 9.17 -7.22 -4.39
C ALA A 58 10.16 -7.90 -3.43
N ALA A 59 10.91 -8.91 -3.90
CA ALA A 59 11.92 -9.58 -3.09
C ALA A 59 13.03 -8.62 -2.63
N ALA A 60 13.48 -7.71 -3.50
CA ALA A 60 14.46 -6.69 -3.16
C ALA A 60 13.94 -5.70 -2.10
N LEU A 61 12.67 -5.27 -2.22
CA LEU A 61 12.03 -4.37 -1.26
C LEU A 61 11.85 -5.04 0.11
N VAL A 62 11.43 -6.32 0.13
CA VAL A 62 11.30 -7.10 1.37
C VAL A 62 12.66 -7.28 2.05
N ALA A 63 13.72 -7.59 1.29
CA ALA A 63 15.08 -7.67 1.81
C ALA A 63 15.58 -6.34 2.37
N GLY A 64 15.07 -5.22 1.83
CA GLY A 64 15.29 -3.86 2.34
C GLY A 64 14.35 -3.45 3.48
N HIS A 65 13.60 -4.38 4.07
CA HIS A 65 12.62 -4.14 5.13
C HIS A 65 11.59 -3.05 4.81
N GLN A 66 11.23 -2.90 3.53
CA GLN A 66 10.20 -1.97 3.11
C GLN A 66 8.81 -2.56 3.37
N ASP A 67 7.90 -1.71 3.84
CA ASP A 67 6.48 -2.05 3.94
C ASP A 67 5.83 -1.86 2.57
N ILE A 68 5.31 -2.95 2.00
CA ILE A 68 4.83 -3.01 0.62
C ILE A 68 3.51 -3.74 0.50
N GLN A 69 2.74 -3.35 -0.52
CA GLN A 69 1.49 -3.98 -0.92
C GLN A 69 1.57 -4.45 -2.37
N LEU A 70 0.97 -5.62 -2.64
CA LEU A 70 1.23 -6.39 -3.84
C LEU A 70 -0.04 -6.74 -4.62
N GLY A 71 0.05 -6.58 -5.94
CA GLY A 71 -0.92 -7.09 -6.90
C GLY A 71 -2.22 -6.28 -6.96
N LEU A 72 -3.27 -6.91 -7.51
CA LEU A 72 -4.52 -6.23 -7.89
C LEU A 72 -5.21 -5.49 -6.75
N ALA A 73 -5.28 -6.09 -5.57
CA ALA A 73 -5.97 -5.54 -4.42
C ALA A 73 -5.02 -5.11 -3.29
N GLY A 74 -3.71 -4.96 -3.56
CA GLY A 74 -2.77 -4.40 -2.60
C GLY A 74 -2.59 -5.22 -1.33
N LEU A 75 -2.30 -6.52 -1.45
CA LEU A 75 -2.10 -7.40 -0.28
C LEU A 75 -0.76 -7.09 0.40
N GLY A 76 -0.80 -6.87 1.72
CA GLY A 76 0.42 -6.68 2.53
C GLY A 76 1.13 -7.99 2.86
N LEU A 77 2.38 -7.91 3.30
CA LEU A 77 3.17 -9.09 3.65
C LEU A 77 2.56 -9.89 4.82
N ASP A 78 1.94 -9.22 5.78
CA ASP A 78 1.25 -9.85 6.91
C ASP A 78 0.01 -10.62 6.46
N ASP A 79 -0.73 -10.11 5.46
CA ASP A 79 -1.87 -10.80 4.88
C ASP A 79 -1.43 -12.07 4.15
N LEU A 80 -0.34 -12.00 3.38
CA LEU A 80 0.23 -13.17 2.72
C LEU A 80 0.65 -14.23 3.74
N SER A 81 1.32 -13.82 4.81
CA SER A 81 1.73 -14.71 5.91
C SER A 81 0.53 -15.39 6.56
N ARG A 82 -0.53 -14.63 6.89
CA ARG A 82 -1.76 -15.17 7.49
C ARG A 82 -2.51 -16.15 6.59
N LEU A 83 -2.43 -15.96 5.28
CA LEU A 83 -3.11 -16.79 4.28
C LEU A 83 -2.21 -17.88 3.69
N ASN A 84 -0.96 -17.99 4.16
CA ASN A 84 0.05 -18.91 3.65
C ASN A 84 0.26 -18.78 2.13
N LEU A 85 0.35 -17.53 1.66
CA LEU A 85 0.62 -17.17 0.26
C LEU A 85 2.05 -16.66 0.10
N THR A 86 2.63 -16.94 -1.05
CA THR A 86 3.92 -16.41 -1.47
C THR A 86 3.79 -15.06 -2.18
N ILE A 87 4.89 -14.29 -2.25
CA ILE A 87 4.98 -13.06 -3.05
C ILE A 87 4.59 -13.33 -4.51
N ALA A 88 5.03 -14.47 -5.07
CA ALA A 88 4.72 -14.85 -6.44
C ALA A 88 3.22 -15.11 -6.66
N GLU A 89 2.52 -15.63 -5.65
CA GLU A 89 1.08 -15.87 -5.69
C GLU A 89 0.29 -14.56 -5.51
N ALA A 90 0.82 -13.57 -4.81
CA ALA A 90 0.21 -12.24 -4.72
C ALA A 90 0.08 -11.55 -6.09
N PHE A 91 0.94 -11.90 -7.06
CA PHE A 91 0.86 -11.42 -8.45
C PHE A 91 0.04 -12.33 -9.37
N ASP A 92 -0.59 -13.39 -8.86
CA ASP A 92 -1.63 -14.11 -9.59
C ASP A 92 -2.98 -13.39 -9.39
N PRO A 93 -3.63 -12.90 -10.46
CA PRO A 93 -4.87 -12.15 -10.34
C PRO A 93 -5.98 -12.87 -9.57
N CYS A 94 -6.11 -14.19 -9.77
CA CYS A 94 -7.18 -14.97 -9.16
C CYS A 94 -6.89 -15.25 -7.68
N LEU A 95 -5.65 -15.65 -7.36
CA LEU A 95 -5.24 -15.87 -5.96
C LEU A 95 -5.27 -14.57 -5.16
N ASN A 96 -4.89 -13.44 -5.77
CA ASN A 96 -4.95 -12.13 -5.13
C ASN A 96 -6.40 -11.77 -4.78
N LEU A 97 -7.35 -11.86 -5.73
CA LEU A 97 -8.76 -11.58 -5.46
C LEU A 97 -9.37 -12.57 -4.45
N LYS A 98 -9.02 -13.85 -4.51
CA LYS A 98 -9.48 -14.85 -3.55
C LYS A 98 -9.01 -14.54 -2.13
N ALA A 99 -7.76 -14.13 -1.98
CA ALA A 99 -7.18 -13.71 -0.71
C ALA A 99 -7.91 -12.48 -0.15
N THR A 100 -8.11 -11.46 -0.98
CA THR A 100 -8.89 -10.26 -0.64
C THR A 100 -10.30 -10.60 -0.18
N ALA A 101 -11.01 -11.44 -0.94
CA ALA A 101 -12.35 -11.86 -0.58
C ALA A 101 -12.39 -12.59 0.77
N THR A 102 -11.38 -13.43 1.05
CA THR A 102 -11.26 -14.14 2.33
C THR A 102 -11.07 -13.16 3.49
N LEU A 103 -10.23 -12.13 3.32
CA LEU A 103 -9.98 -11.11 4.34
C LEU A 103 -11.23 -10.27 4.62
N LEU A 104 -11.87 -9.77 3.56
CA LEU A 104 -13.10 -8.96 3.64
C LEU A 104 -14.22 -9.74 4.34
N ASP A 105 -14.51 -10.95 3.86
CA ASP A 105 -15.56 -11.81 4.38
C ASP A 105 -15.30 -12.21 5.84
N SER A 106 -14.04 -12.47 6.23
CA SER A 106 -13.68 -12.73 7.62
C SER A 106 -13.95 -11.55 8.55
N THR A 107 -13.69 -10.32 8.10
CA THR A 107 -13.93 -9.12 8.88
C THR A 107 -15.41 -8.80 8.96
N TYR A 108 -16.12 -8.90 7.84
CA TYR A 108 -17.57 -8.72 7.79
C TYR A 108 -18.28 -9.64 8.79
N ARG A 109 -17.95 -10.95 8.77
CA ARG A 109 -18.53 -11.92 9.72
C ARG A 109 -18.22 -11.59 11.18
N ARG A 110 -17.00 -11.14 11.49
CA ARG A 110 -16.65 -10.73 12.87
C ARG A 110 -17.42 -9.49 13.30
N ALA A 111 -17.62 -8.52 12.42
CA ALA A 111 -18.42 -7.33 12.71
C ALA A 111 -19.88 -7.70 13.01
N VAL A 112 -20.48 -8.56 12.18
CA VAL A 112 -21.85 -9.07 12.42
C VAL A 112 -21.93 -9.85 13.74
N GLN A 113 -20.95 -10.69 14.05
CA GLN A 113 -20.89 -11.42 15.32
C GLN A 113 -20.74 -10.49 16.54
N ALA A 114 -20.13 -9.32 16.34
CA ALA A 114 -20.02 -8.28 17.36
C ALA A 114 -21.28 -7.40 17.50
N GLY A 115 -22.32 -7.66 16.70
CA GLY A 115 -23.61 -6.97 16.77
C GLY A 115 -23.79 -5.81 15.80
N ALA A 116 -22.85 -5.61 14.86
CA ALA A 116 -23.01 -4.62 13.79
C ALA A 116 -24.14 -5.03 12.84
N ASP A 117 -24.92 -4.07 12.37
CA ASP A 117 -25.86 -4.29 11.27
C ASP A 117 -25.12 -4.45 9.92
N GLU A 118 -25.85 -4.77 8.86
CA GLU A 118 -25.24 -5.03 7.53
C GLU A 118 -24.45 -3.83 6.99
N THR A 119 -24.93 -2.61 7.23
CA THR A 119 -24.30 -1.38 6.73
C THR A 119 -23.04 -1.08 7.52
N GLU A 120 -23.11 -1.18 8.85
CA GLU A 120 -21.97 -1.00 9.74
C GLU A 120 -20.91 -2.09 9.51
N ALA A 121 -21.31 -3.35 9.33
CA ALA A 121 -20.40 -4.45 9.03
C ALA A 121 -19.69 -4.26 7.69
N GLY A 122 -20.40 -3.76 6.66
CA GLY A 122 -19.81 -3.43 5.36
C GLY A 122 -18.76 -2.31 5.46
N LYS A 123 -19.05 -1.29 6.26
CA LYS A 123 -18.10 -0.21 6.55
C LYS A 123 -16.88 -0.73 7.30
N ILE A 124 -17.06 -1.47 8.40
CA ILE A 124 -15.95 -2.05 9.18
C ILE A 124 -15.09 -2.97 8.30
N MET A 125 -15.72 -3.77 7.45
CA MET A 125 -15.04 -4.64 6.48
C MET A 125 -14.07 -3.84 5.60
N LEU A 126 -14.54 -2.78 4.95
CA LEU A 126 -13.70 -1.94 4.07
C LEU A 126 -12.63 -1.19 4.86
N GLN A 127 -12.98 -0.60 5.99
CA GLN A 127 -12.05 0.14 6.85
C GLN A 127 -10.90 -0.74 7.37
N SER A 128 -11.17 -2.04 7.59
CA SER A 128 -10.14 -2.98 8.06
C SER A 128 -9.26 -3.52 6.93
N PHE A 129 -9.70 -3.40 5.67
CA PHE A 129 -8.89 -3.78 4.51
C PHE A 129 -7.88 -2.68 4.12
N TYR A 130 -8.06 -1.46 4.65
CA TYR A 130 -7.11 -0.38 4.48
C TYR A 130 -5.71 -0.78 4.96
N GLY A 131 -4.78 -0.95 4.02
CA GLY A 131 -3.39 -1.36 4.28
C GLY A 131 -2.35 -0.23 4.25
N GLY A 132 -2.79 1.04 4.26
CA GLY A 132 -1.97 2.23 4.51
C GLY A 132 -0.81 2.49 3.53
N GLY A 133 -1.02 3.35 2.53
CA GLY A 133 0.07 3.91 1.72
C GLY A 133 -0.45 4.81 0.59
N ASP A 134 -0.16 6.12 0.68
CA ASP A 134 -0.50 7.23 -0.23
C ASP A 134 -1.80 7.13 -1.06
N ILE A 135 -2.94 7.08 -0.37
CA ILE A 135 -4.15 7.75 -0.87
C ILE A 135 -4.28 9.09 -0.16
N SER A 136 -3.54 10.10 -0.64
CA SER A 136 -3.52 11.49 -0.18
C SER A 136 -4.23 11.74 1.17
N ALA A 137 -3.55 11.43 2.27
CA ALA A 137 -3.95 11.70 3.66
C ALA A 137 -5.21 11.01 4.22
N GLY A 138 -5.74 9.97 3.57
CA GLY A 138 -6.97 9.32 4.05
C GLY A 138 -6.77 8.35 5.22
N SER A 139 -7.56 8.53 6.28
CA SER A 139 -7.67 7.56 7.40
C SER A 139 -8.42 6.29 6.96
N SER A 140 -8.32 5.21 7.73
CA SER A 140 -9.16 4.02 7.52
C SER A 140 -10.65 4.37 7.39
N ALA A 141 -11.11 5.41 8.09
CA ALA A 141 -12.48 5.90 8.03
C ALA A 141 -12.89 6.47 6.66
N GLU A 142 -11.94 7.00 5.89
CA GLU A 142 -12.19 7.57 4.55
C GLU A 142 -12.13 6.53 3.44
N TYR A 143 -11.48 5.39 3.68
CA TYR A 143 -11.29 4.34 2.69
C TYR A 143 -12.62 3.80 2.14
N ASP A 144 -13.59 3.54 3.03
CA ASP A 144 -14.96 3.15 2.63
C ASP A 144 -15.56 4.16 1.64
N SER A 145 -15.50 5.46 1.96
CA SER A 145 -16.01 6.51 1.09
C SER A 145 -15.27 6.60 -0.25
N GLN A 146 -13.98 6.29 -0.30
CA GLN A 146 -13.21 6.24 -1.53
C GLN A 146 -13.63 5.05 -2.41
N VAL A 147 -13.79 3.87 -1.81
CA VAL A 147 -14.29 2.68 -2.50
C VAL A 147 -15.67 2.94 -3.09
N GLN A 148 -16.59 3.56 -2.34
CA GLN A 148 -17.92 3.92 -2.85
C GLN A 148 -17.86 4.90 -4.03
N ARG A 149 -16.94 5.87 -4.00
CA ARG A 149 -16.74 6.78 -5.14
C ARG A 149 -16.24 6.06 -6.38
N GLU A 150 -15.31 5.11 -6.23
CA GLU A 150 -14.83 4.31 -7.34
C GLU A 150 -15.91 3.37 -7.89
N ILE A 151 -16.74 2.78 -7.02
CA ILE A 151 -17.91 2.00 -7.44
C ILE A 151 -18.81 2.83 -8.35
N GLU A 152 -19.19 4.04 -7.92
CA GLU A 152 -20.07 4.89 -8.73
C GLU A 152 -19.38 5.37 -10.02
N ARG A 153 -18.07 5.68 -9.97
CA ARG A 153 -17.28 6.06 -11.15
C ARG A 153 -17.23 4.95 -12.20
N LEU A 154 -17.14 3.70 -11.76
CA LEU A 154 -16.98 2.52 -12.63
C LEU A 154 -18.28 1.90 -13.11
N LYS A 155 -19.42 2.31 -12.55
CA LYS A 155 -20.74 1.73 -12.80
C LYS A 155 -21.12 1.63 -14.28
N SER A 156 -20.72 2.61 -15.11
CA SER A 156 -21.02 2.64 -16.54
C SER A 156 -20.00 1.89 -17.41
N THR A 157 -18.84 1.53 -16.86
CA THR A 157 -17.71 0.92 -17.60
C THR A 157 -17.31 -0.46 -17.07
N SER A 158 -17.98 -0.96 -16.03
CA SER A 158 -17.67 -2.20 -15.32
C SER A 158 -17.53 -3.42 -16.23
N ALA A 159 -18.41 -3.55 -17.23
CA ALA A 159 -18.39 -4.64 -18.20
C ALA A 159 -17.18 -4.64 -19.15
N THR A 160 -16.49 -3.51 -19.26
CA THR A 160 -15.33 -3.33 -20.15
C THR A 160 -14.00 -3.24 -19.42
N LEU A 161 -13.99 -3.44 -18.10
CA LEU A 161 -12.76 -3.42 -17.31
C LEU A 161 -11.94 -4.68 -17.61
N SER A 162 -10.68 -4.49 -17.97
CA SER A 162 -9.73 -5.57 -18.22
C SER A 162 -8.49 -5.47 -17.35
N VAL A 163 -8.02 -6.62 -16.91
CA VAL A 163 -6.80 -6.72 -16.09
C VAL A 163 -5.56 -6.64 -16.97
N GLY A 164 -4.59 -5.78 -16.61
CA GLY A 164 -3.30 -5.65 -17.28
C GLY A 164 -3.35 -5.04 -18.68
N SER A 165 -4.48 -4.45 -19.08
CA SER A 165 -4.57 -3.65 -20.29
C SER A 165 -4.13 -2.23 -19.96
N SER A 166 -2.83 -1.96 -20.01
CA SER A 166 -2.36 -0.58 -19.92
C SER A 166 -3.04 0.26 -20.99
N GLN A 167 -3.93 1.18 -20.59
CA GLN A 167 -4.30 2.28 -21.48
C GLN A 167 -3.05 3.16 -21.60
N ASP A 168 -2.31 2.96 -22.68
CA ASP A 168 -1.04 3.66 -22.98
C ASP A 168 -1.13 5.20 -22.97
N GLY A 169 -2.32 5.80 -22.80
CA GLY A 169 -2.53 7.25 -22.69
C GLY A 169 -2.68 7.82 -21.27
N GLN A 170 -2.81 7.00 -20.21
CA GLN A 170 -3.00 7.49 -18.81
C GLN A 170 -1.71 7.41 -17.97
N ARG A 171 -0.62 6.87 -18.56
CA ARG A 171 0.71 6.76 -17.92
C ARG A 171 1.41 8.13 -17.81
N GLU A 172 1.05 9.07 -18.69
CA GLU A 172 1.62 10.44 -18.73
C GLU A 172 0.89 11.42 -17.78
N GLU A 173 -0.43 11.29 -17.63
CA GLU A 173 -1.26 12.22 -16.84
C GLU A 173 -0.95 12.16 -15.33
N TRP A 174 -0.65 10.97 -14.79
CA TRP A 174 -0.27 10.80 -13.39
C TRP A 174 1.13 11.34 -13.10
N ALA A 175 2.08 11.17 -14.03
CA ALA A 175 3.43 11.74 -13.90
C ALA A 175 3.40 13.28 -13.98
N ALA A 176 2.53 13.84 -14.82
CA ALA A 176 2.34 15.29 -14.97
C ALA A 176 1.64 15.92 -13.75
N ALA A 177 0.61 15.26 -13.20
CA ALA A 177 -0.09 15.73 -11.99
C ALA A 177 0.85 15.79 -10.75
N THR A 178 1.82 14.88 -10.66
CA THR A 178 2.88 14.94 -9.62
C THR A 178 3.98 15.97 -9.92
N SER A 179 4.19 16.36 -11.18
CA SER A 179 5.27 17.30 -11.55
C SER A 179 4.94 18.75 -11.18
N ASN A 180 3.67 19.16 -11.30
CA ASN A 180 3.25 20.51 -10.93
C ASN A 180 3.29 20.77 -9.41
N ALA A 181 3.03 19.75 -8.58
CA ALA A 181 3.11 19.87 -7.12
C ALA A 181 4.57 19.97 -6.60
N VAL A 182 5.55 19.57 -7.41
CA VAL A 182 6.98 19.61 -7.06
C VAL A 182 7.61 20.97 -7.42
N ALA A 183 7.17 21.62 -8.50
CA ALA A 183 7.66 22.95 -8.88
C ALA A 183 7.32 24.04 -7.85
N GLU A 184 6.16 23.96 -7.18
CA GLU A 184 5.79 24.88 -6.10
C GLU A 184 6.56 24.60 -4.79
N ASN A 185 7.00 23.36 -4.56
CA ASN A 185 7.73 22.98 -3.34
C ASN A 185 9.27 23.11 -3.46
N LEU A 186 9.82 23.18 -4.67
CA LEU A 186 11.25 23.46 -4.90
C LEU A 186 11.58 24.97 -4.97
N GLY A 187 10.57 25.85 -5.04
CA GLY A 187 10.76 27.31 -5.05
C GLY A 187 10.84 27.95 -3.65
N ARG A 188 10.58 27.21 -2.57
CA ARG A 188 10.65 27.72 -1.19
C ARG A 188 11.54 26.85 -0.32
N LYS A 189 12.86 26.93 -0.53
CA LYS A 189 13.80 26.61 0.54
C LYS A 189 15.07 27.44 0.44
N ALA A 190 15.14 28.48 1.28
CA ALA A 190 16.25 28.74 2.20
C ALA A 190 16.24 30.19 2.69
N THR A 191 15.72 30.43 3.90
CA THR A 191 16.47 31.23 4.88
C THR A 191 16.37 30.55 6.25
N SER A 192 17.55 30.38 6.83
CA SER A 192 17.87 29.85 8.15
C SER A 192 17.28 30.72 9.26
N ASP A 193 16.66 30.09 10.27
CA ASP A 193 17.15 30.13 11.67
C ASP A 193 16.12 29.46 12.58
N ALA A 194 16.48 28.30 13.13
CA ALA A 194 15.71 27.67 14.21
C ALA A 194 16.68 27.15 15.27
N THR A 195 16.88 27.98 16.29
CA THR A 195 17.45 27.60 17.58
C THR A 195 16.70 26.39 18.15
N ALA A 196 17.44 25.36 18.55
CA ALA A 196 16.87 24.17 19.16
C ALA A 196 16.17 24.50 20.50
N PRO A 197 15.02 23.88 20.80
CA PRO A 197 14.28 24.14 22.04
C PRO A 197 15.04 23.61 23.26
N SER A 198 14.86 24.29 24.40
CA SER A 198 15.60 24.07 25.66
C SER A 198 15.30 22.75 26.39
N TRP A 199 14.40 21.91 25.87
CA TRP A 199 14.00 20.64 26.50
C TRP A 199 14.61 19.39 25.84
N ASP A 200 15.45 19.54 24.81
CA ASP A 200 16.20 18.42 24.22
C ASP A 200 17.35 17.97 25.16
N VAL A 201 17.05 17.00 26.02
CA VAL A 201 18.00 16.43 27.00
C VAL A 201 18.99 15.45 26.35
N PHE A 202 18.78 15.05 25.09
CA PHE A 202 19.59 14.03 24.40
C PHE A 202 20.79 14.61 23.64
N LYS A 203 20.93 15.95 23.56
CA LYS A 203 22.11 16.63 22.98
C LYS A 203 23.08 17.24 23.98
N SER A 204 22.93 16.93 25.27
CA SER A 204 23.93 17.29 26.27
C SER A 204 25.15 16.36 26.13
N ARG A 205 26.23 16.85 25.51
CA ARG A 205 27.53 16.18 25.48
C ARG A 205 27.99 15.91 26.92
N ARG A 206 27.85 14.68 27.41
CA ARG A 206 28.63 14.23 28.56
C ARG A 206 30.06 14.02 28.07
N GLN A 207 30.97 14.94 28.42
CA GLN A 207 32.39 14.69 28.31
C GLN A 207 32.75 13.62 29.37
N SER A 208 32.84 12.37 28.95
CA SER A 208 33.45 11.31 29.75
C SER A 208 34.97 11.46 29.62
N SER A 209 35.61 12.11 30.58
CA SER A 209 37.07 12.13 30.69
C SER A 209 37.55 10.76 31.16
N VAL A 210 38.21 10.02 30.25
CA VAL A 210 38.91 8.77 30.57
C VAL A 210 40.23 9.14 31.25
N LEU A 211 40.38 8.81 32.54
CA LEU A 211 41.65 8.90 33.25
C LEU A 211 42.50 7.66 32.90
N VAL A 212 43.56 7.85 32.13
CA VAL A 212 44.55 6.81 31.81
C VAL A 212 45.64 6.83 32.88
N PHE A 213 45.66 5.84 33.77
CA PHE A 213 46.77 5.64 34.69
C PHE A 213 47.93 4.93 33.97
N GLN A 214 49.02 5.66 33.75
CA GLN A 214 50.30 5.07 33.34
C GLN A 214 50.97 4.44 34.56
N ASN A 215 51.05 3.12 34.58
CA ASN A 215 51.76 2.40 35.64
C ASN A 215 53.26 2.37 35.29
N GLN A 216 54.04 3.27 35.87
CA GLN A 216 55.50 3.19 35.83
C GLN A 216 55.96 2.13 36.84
N ARG A 217 56.74 1.14 36.37
CA ARG A 217 57.51 0.25 37.23
C ARG A 217 58.82 0.92 37.64
N GLY A 218 59.27 0.62 38.86
CA GLY A 218 60.60 0.86 39.42
C GLY A 218 60.47 1.08 40.93
N GLU A 219 60.86 0.14 41.81
CA GLU A 219 62.26 -0.06 42.28
C GLU A 219 62.75 1.25 42.95
N GLU A 220 63.06 1.35 44.25
CA GLU A 220 63.52 0.43 45.29
C GLU A 220 63.05 0.91 46.67
#